data_AF-J0LCY4-F1
#
_entry.id   AF-J0LCY4-F1
#
_cell.length_a   1.000
_cell.length_b   1.000
_cell.length_c   1.000
_cell.angle_alpha   90.00
_cell.angle_beta   90.00
_cell.angle_gamma   90.00
#
_symmetry.space_group_name_H-M   'P 1'
#
loop_
_entity.id
_entity.type
_entity.pdbx_description
1 polymer ?
#
loop_
_entity_poly.entity_id
_entity_poly.type
_entity_poly.pdbx_seq_one_letter_code
_entity_poly.pdbx_strand_id
1 'polypeptide(L)'
;RDVEKLDRQDDRAAARLFSVQTLRHHCLQFPERAGLAQYLFFLGGLFDAWQSRKLSHSCRILLALRCRFFLKAWQAHIDAHPDHTRQRNFISRESMDIFITLCESLVALTVSYREHYADWPFLPWLHSTEPVEHVFGVLRQLKLDFNYSDFLHFIPKLCAFLLGKFGMLGDDARANLTAAGYWHTYMNDDEIDLKALVSWPTDADISAISDTAFADVRGAMKLLGIDAETML
;
A
#
# COMPACT_ATOMS: atom_id res chain seq x y z
N ARG A 1 -18.33 -9.62 -10.46
CA ARG A 1 -18.46 -9.74 -8.99
C ARG A 1 -18.03 -8.45 -8.31
N ASP A 2 -16.92 -7.86 -8.72
CA ASP A 2 -16.39 -6.58 -8.19
C ASP A 2 -17.25 -5.33 -8.50
N VAL A 3 -18.44 -5.47 -9.06
CA VAL A 3 -19.32 -4.35 -9.47
C VAL A 3 -20.78 -4.65 -9.10
N GLU A 4 -21.23 -5.88 -9.30
CA GLU A 4 -22.56 -6.37 -8.91
C GLU A 4 -22.49 -7.17 -7.60
N LYS A 5 -23.26 -6.75 -6.57
CA LYS A 5 -23.14 -7.24 -5.17
C LYS A 5 -21.74 -7.01 -4.59
N LEU A 6 -21.26 -5.77 -4.74
CA LEU A 6 -19.95 -5.32 -4.30
C LEU A 6 -19.73 -5.61 -2.81
N ASP A 7 -18.81 -6.51 -2.53
CA ASP A 7 -18.19 -6.60 -1.21
C ASP A 7 -17.22 -5.42 -1.06
N ARG A 8 -17.64 -4.42 -0.29
CA ARG A 8 -16.83 -3.21 -0.02
C ARG A 8 -15.66 -3.49 0.91
N GLN A 9 -15.57 -4.71 1.46
CA GLN A 9 -14.47 -5.15 2.32
C GLN A 9 -13.48 -6.06 1.57
N ASP A 10 -13.70 -6.35 0.28
CA ASP A 10 -12.75 -7.11 -0.53
C ASP A 10 -11.54 -6.23 -0.92
N ASP A 11 -10.54 -6.24 -0.06
CA ASP A 11 -9.23 -5.60 -0.27
C ASP A 11 -8.53 -6.07 -1.54
N ARG A 12 -8.81 -7.30 -2.01
CA ARG A 12 -8.23 -7.83 -3.25
C ARG A 12 -8.77 -7.14 -4.49
N ALA A 13 -10.04 -6.76 -4.49
CA ALA A 13 -10.60 -5.99 -5.59
C ALA A 13 -9.90 -4.62 -5.69
N ALA A 14 -9.65 -3.98 -4.55
CA ALA A 14 -8.86 -2.75 -4.49
C ALA A 14 -7.40 -2.98 -4.95
N ALA A 15 -6.73 -4.04 -4.49
CA ALA A 15 -5.38 -4.37 -4.92
C ALA A 15 -5.26 -4.61 -6.44
N ARG A 16 -6.25 -5.30 -7.04
CA ARG A 16 -6.31 -5.49 -8.50
C ARG A 16 -6.46 -4.17 -9.25
N LEU A 17 -7.20 -3.21 -8.71
CA LEU A 17 -7.38 -1.89 -9.35
C LEU A 17 -6.05 -1.15 -9.52
N PHE A 18 -5.17 -1.21 -8.51
CA PHE A 18 -3.85 -0.57 -8.53
C PHE A 18 -2.75 -1.44 -9.14
N SER A 19 -3.08 -2.60 -9.70
CA SER A 19 -2.11 -3.49 -10.32
C SER A 19 -1.56 -2.92 -11.63
N VAL A 20 -0.33 -3.34 -11.98
CA VAL A 20 0.30 -3.00 -13.27
C VAL A 20 -0.53 -3.44 -14.47
N GLN A 21 -1.24 -4.57 -14.37
CA GLN A 21 -2.11 -5.08 -15.42
C GLN A 21 -3.28 -4.14 -15.68
N THR A 22 -3.93 -3.66 -14.62
CA THR A 22 -5.05 -2.70 -14.72
C THR A 22 -4.58 -1.36 -15.26
N LEU A 23 -3.45 -0.84 -14.76
CA LEU A 23 -2.87 0.40 -15.27
C LEU A 23 -2.54 0.29 -16.77
N ARG A 24 -1.88 -0.81 -17.17
CA ARG A 24 -1.54 -1.06 -18.59
C ARG A 24 -2.80 -1.14 -19.46
N HIS A 25 -3.83 -1.86 -19.00
CA HIS A 25 -5.09 -1.93 -19.70
C HIS A 25 -5.72 -0.53 -19.86
N HIS A 26 -5.76 0.26 -18.78
CA HIS A 26 -6.30 1.61 -18.78
C HIS A 26 -5.55 2.53 -19.76
N CYS A 27 -4.23 2.51 -19.76
CA CYS A 27 -3.42 3.32 -20.68
C CYS A 27 -3.64 2.94 -22.16
N LEU A 28 -3.90 1.66 -22.45
CA LEU A 28 -4.13 1.18 -23.81
C LEU A 28 -5.55 1.45 -24.32
N GLN A 29 -6.56 1.34 -23.44
CA GLN A 29 -7.97 1.45 -23.83
C GLN A 29 -8.54 2.85 -23.65
N PHE A 30 -8.00 3.64 -22.71
CA PHE A 30 -8.50 4.96 -22.35
C PHE A 30 -7.36 6.01 -22.25
N PRO A 31 -6.56 6.19 -23.32
CA PRO A 31 -5.41 7.10 -23.31
C PRO A 31 -5.82 8.57 -23.03
N GLU A 32 -7.05 8.95 -23.32
CA GLU A 32 -7.60 10.28 -23.04
C GLU A 32 -7.75 10.56 -21.54
N ARG A 33 -7.76 9.51 -20.70
CA ARG A 33 -7.93 9.59 -19.24
C ARG A 33 -6.58 9.52 -18.52
N ALA A 34 -5.60 10.28 -19.00
CA ALA A 34 -4.24 10.30 -18.48
C ALA A 34 -4.17 10.68 -16.99
N GLY A 35 -5.07 11.55 -16.50
CA GLY A 35 -5.14 11.92 -15.09
C GLY A 35 -5.45 10.72 -14.18
N LEU A 36 -6.39 9.85 -14.58
CA LEU A 36 -6.68 8.62 -13.85
C LEU A 36 -5.51 7.64 -13.90
N ALA A 37 -4.82 7.54 -15.05
CA ALA A 37 -3.64 6.70 -15.17
C ALA A 37 -2.54 7.12 -14.18
N GLN A 38 -2.29 8.43 -14.04
CA GLN A 38 -1.31 8.95 -13.07
C GLN A 38 -1.76 8.71 -11.63
N TYR A 39 -3.03 8.91 -11.32
CA TYR A 39 -3.58 8.59 -10.00
C TYR A 39 -3.35 7.11 -9.65
N LEU A 40 -3.71 6.18 -10.54
CA LEU A 40 -3.50 4.75 -10.32
C LEU A 40 -2.01 4.41 -10.17
N PHE A 41 -1.14 5.04 -10.97
CA PHE A 41 0.31 4.82 -10.92
C PHE A 41 0.92 5.26 -9.58
N PHE A 42 0.67 6.50 -9.15
CA PHE A 42 1.28 7.04 -7.93
C PHE A 42 0.73 6.39 -6.66
N LEU A 43 -0.58 6.12 -6.59
CA LEU A 43 -1.17 5.42 -5.44
C LEU A 43 -0.79 3.94 -5.42
N GLY A 44 -0.75 3.27 -6.58
CA GLY A 44 -0.26 1.90 -6.68
C GLY A 44 1.19 1.78 -6.22
N GLY A 45 2.05 2.72 -6.63
CA GLY A 45 3.43 2.81 -6.15
C GLY A 45 3.53 2.99 -4.64
N LEU A 46 2.68 3.81 -4.01
CA LEU A 46 2.62 3.93 -2.55
C LEU A 46 2.26 2.60 -1.89
N PHE A 47 1.29 1.87 -2.41
CA PHE A 47 0.91 0.57 -1.86
C PHE A 47 2.01 -0.47 -2.01
N ASP A 48 2.70 -0.50 -3.16
CA ASP A 48 3.88 -1.34 -3.36
C ASP A 48 5.01 -1.00 -2.39
N ALA A 49 5.20 0.28 -2.09
CA ALA A 49 6.21 0.75 -1.12
C ALA A 49 5.99 0.17 0.28
N TRP A 50 4.75 -0.09 0.67
CA TRP A 50 4.41 -0.73 1.95
C TRP A 50 4.39 -2.26 1.84
N GLN A 51 3.77 -2.81 0.80
CA GLN A 51 3.40 -4.23 0.75
C GLN A 51 4.40 -5.13 0.04
N SER A 52 5.23 -4.59 -0.86
CA SER A 52 6.19 -5.42 -1.59
C SER A 52 7.24 -5.98 -0.65
N ARG A 53 7.59 -7.26 -0.80
CA ARG A 53 8.66 -7.94 -0.06
C ARG A 53 10.04 -7.82 -0.71
N LYS A 54 10.10 -7.26 -1.92
CA LYS A 54 11.30 -7.24 -2.77
C LYS A 54 11.96 -5.86 -2.90
N LEU A 55 11.28 -4.80 -2.45
CA LEU A 55 11.79 -3.43 -2.59
C LEU A 55 12.79 -3.08 -1.47
N SER A 56 13.88 -2.41 -1.87
CA SER A 56 14.83 -1.77 -0.95
C SER A 56 14.24 -0.51 -0.32
N HIS A 57 14.82 -0.06 0.79
CA HIS A 57 14.40 1.16 1.48
C HIS A 57 14.44 2.40 0.59
N SER A 58 15.49 2.55 -0.22
CA SER A 58 15.59 3.67 -1.18
C SER A 58 14.45 3.67 -2.20
N CYS A 59 14.06 2.50 -2.70
CA CYS A 59 12.96 2.41 -3.66
C CYS A 59 11.61 2.71 -2.99
N ARG A 60 11.40 2.25 -1.75
CA ARG A 60 10.20 2.59 -0.97
C ARG A 60 10.06 4.07 -0.72
N ILE A 61 11.15 4.73 -0.30
CA ILE A 61 11.19 6.19 -0.09
C ILE A 61 10.88 6.92 -1.40
N LEU A 62 11.48 6.51 -2.52
CA LEU A 62 11.21 7.09 -3.83
C LEU A 62 9.71 7.04 -4.17
N LEU A 63 9.07 5.88 -4.02
CA LEU A 63 7.66 5.70 -4.33
C LEU A 63 6.75 6.51 -3.40
N ALA A 64 7.05 6.54 -2.09
CA ALA A 64 6.32 7.35 -1.12
C ALA A 64 6.44 8.85 -1.42
N LEU A 65 7.65 9.35 -1.71
CA LEU A 65 7.87 10.76 -2.03
C LEU A 65 7.22 11.16 -3.36
N ARG A 66 7.27 10.30 -4.39
CA ARG A 66 6.53 10.52 -5.65
C ARG A 66 5.03 10.68 -5.39
N CYS A 67 4.44 9.78 -4.61
CA CYS A 67 3.03 9.87 -4.25
C CYS A 67 2.71 11.15 -3.47
N ARG A 68 3.55 11.50 -2.49
CA ARG A 68 3.41 12.72 -1.69
C ARG A 68 3.43 13.99 -2.56
N PHE A 69 4.43 14.14 -3.42
CA PHE A 69 4.54 15.29 -4.31
C PHE A 69 3.37 15.36 -5.28
N PHE A 70 2.98 14.23 -5.89
CA PHE A 70 1.82 14.17 -6.77
C PHE A 70 0.53 14.63 -6.08
N LEU A 71 0.24 14.10 -4.89
CA LEU A 71 -0.97 14.45 -4.14
C LEU A 71 -0.99 15.93 -3.73
N LYS A 72 0.15 16.47 -3.30
CA LYS A 72 0.27 17.88 -2.91
C LYS A 72 0.15 18.82 -4.12
N ALA A 73 0.80 18.50 -5.23
CA ALA A 73 0.69 19.30 -6.44
C ALA A 73 -0.71 19.22 -7.05
N TRP A 74 -1.36 18.06 -7.02
CA TRP A 74 -2.76 17.92 -7.45
C TRP A 74 -3.70 18.74 -6.55
N GLN A 75 -3.52 18.69 -5.23
CA GLN A 75 -4.28 19.53 -4.29
C GLN A 75 -4.12 21.02 -4.62
N ALA A 76 -2.89 21.50 -4.75
CA ALA A 76 -2.60 22.90 -5.08
C ALA A 76 -3.20 23.32 -6.43
N HIS A 77 -3.16 22.44 -7.43
CA HIS A 77 -3.80 22.68 -8.72
C HIS A 77 -5.32 22.85 -8.60
N ILE A 78 -5.98 22.02 -7.79
CA ILE A 78 -7.42 22.15 -7.52
C ILE A 78 -7.73 23.48 -6.83
N ASP A 79 -6.89 23.91 -5.89
CA ASP A 79 -7.09 25.17 -5.16
C ASP A 79 -6.87 26.42 -6.02
N ALA A 80 -5.93 26.35 -6.97
CA ALA A 80 -5.64 27.43 -7.89
C ALA A 80 -6.71 27.59 -8.98
N HIS A 81 -7.53 26.57 -9.24
CA HIS A 81 -8.50 26.60 -10.32
C HIS A 81 -9.83 27.25 -9.85
N PRO A 82 -10.30 28.31 -10.53
CA PRO A 82 -11.42 29.13 -10.05
C PRO A 82 -12.75 28.37 -9.97
N ASP A 83 -12.92 27.34 -10.79
CA ASP A 83 -14.16 26.55 -10.90
C ASP A 83 -14.12 25.23 -10.12
N HIS A 84 -12.99 24.90 -9.49
CA HIS A 84 -12.85 23.66 -8.73
C HIS A 84 -13.01 23.89 -7.23
N THR A 85 -13.50 22.84 -6.57
CA THR A 85 -13.53 22.78 -5.11
C THR A 85 -13.00 21.44 -4.65
N ARG A 86 -12.28 21.41 -3.53
CA ARG A 86 -11.80 20.16 -2.95
C ARG A 86 -12.94 19.16 -2.67
N GLN A 87 -14.13 19.65 -2.34
CA GLN A 87 -15.27 18.79 -2.03
C GLN A 87 -15.81 18.01 -3.25
N ARG A 88 -15.68 18.56 -4.46
CA ARG A 88 -16.25 17.96 -5.68
C ARG A 88 -15.20 17.39 -6.62
N ASN A 89 -14.00 17.97 -6.64
CA ASN A 89 -12.99 17.72 -7.66
C ASN A 89 -11.72 17.06 -7.10
N PHE A 90 -11.71 16.74 -5.81
CA PHE A 90 -10.58 16.10 -5.14
C PHE A 90 -11.05 14.91 -4.31
N ILE A 91 -10.11 14.05 -3.92
CA ILE A 91 -10.38 12.98 -2.95
C ILE A 91 -10.86 13.58 -1.62
N SER A 92 -11.54 12.78 -0.80
CA SER A 92 -11.97 13.23 0.52
C SER A 92 -10.76 13.67 1.35
N ARG A 93 -11.01 14.61 2.27
CA ARG A 93 -9.99 15.09 3.21
C ARG A 93 -9.37 13.93 3.98
N GLU A 94 -10.20 13.00 4.43
CA GLU A 94 -9.77 11.83 5.19
C GLU A 94 -8.83 10.94 4.36
N SER A 95 -9.14 10.70 3.09
CA SER A 95 -8.26 9.94 2.20
C SER A 95 -6.94 10.66 1.96
N MET A 96 -6.97 11.98 1.75
CA MET A 96 -5.77 12.80 1.60
C MET A 96 -4.88 12.71 2.85
N ASP A 97 -5.45 12.88 4.04
CA ASP A 97 -4.72 12.81 5.30
C ASP A 97 -4.11 11.42 5.52
N ILE A 98 -4.85 10.35 5.19
CA ILE A 98 -4.35 8.97 5.25
C ILE A 98 -3.17 8.79 4.29
N PHE A 99 -3.30 9.20 3.03
CA PHE A 99 -2.23 8.98 2.04
C PHE A 99 -0.97 9.79 2.36
N ILE A 100 -1.11 11.04 2.81
CA ILE A 100 0.05 11.82 3.25
C ILE A 100 0.69 11.18 4.49
N THR A 101 -0.10 10.73 5.45
CA THR A 101 0.41 10.00 6.62
C THR A 101 1.18 8.75 6.20
N LEU A 102 0.67 7.95 5.26
CA LEU A 102 1.36 6.77 4.73
C LEU A 102 2.68 7.11 4.02
N CYS A 103 2.74 8.24 3.31
CA CYS A 103 3.97 8.68 2.67
C CYS A 103 5.01 9.11 3.71
N GLU A 104 4.62 9.97 4.65
CA GLU A 104 5.53 10.58 5.63
C GLU A 104 5.99 9.57 6.69
N SER A 105 5.07 8.71 7.17
CA SER A 105 5.39 7.67 8.15
C SER A 105 6.34 6.62 7.59
N LEU A 106 6.29 6.27 6.29
CA LEU A 106 7.22 5.30 5.72
C LEU A 106 8.67 5.81 5.77
N VAL A 107 8.87 7.08 5.42
CA VAL A 107 10.18 7.74 5.51
C VAL A 107 10.61 7.88 6.97
N ALA A 108 9.72 8.34 7.84
CA ALA A 108 10.01 8.50 9.27
C ALA A 108 10.37 7.17 9.95
N LEU A 109 9.64 6.09 9.65
CA LEU A 109 9.95 4.75 10.15
C LEU A 109 11.30 4.26 9.64
N THR A 110 11.62 4.48 8.36
CA THR A 110 12.91 4.07 7.80
C THR A 110 14.07 4.78 8.51
N VAL A 111 13.95 6.09 8.76
CA VAL A 111 14.93 6.87 9.53
C VAL A 111 14.99 6.40 10.99
N SER A 112 13.84 6.19 11.63
CA SER A 112 13.77 5.73 13.02
C SER A 112 14.39 4.33 13.20
N TYR A 113 14.19 3.41 12.26
CA TYR A 113 14.81 2.09 12.32
C TYR A 113 16.33 2.19 12.10
N ARG A 114 16.78 2.99 11.13
CA ARG A 114 18.21 3.27 10.91
C ARG A 114 18.89 3.77 12.18
N GLU A 115 18.24 4.65 12.94
CA GLU A 115 18.85 5.31 14.10
C GLU A 115 18.79 4.48 15.39
N HIS A 116 17.69 3.74 15.60
CA HIS A 116 17.44 3.06 16.88
C HIS A 116 17.53 1.52 16.79
N TYR A 117 17.41 0.95 15.59
CA TYR A 117 17.30 -0.48 15.36
C TYR A 117 18.07 -0.92 14.10
N ALA A 118 19.27 -0.37 13.87
CA ALA A 118 20.02 -0.55 12.62
C ALA A 118 20.28 -2.02 12.25
N ASP A 119 20.40 -2.89 13.25
CA ASP A 119 20.64 -4.33 13.07
C ASP A 119 19.36 -5.14 12.81
N TRP A 120 18.18 -4.52 12.92
CA TRP A 120 16.88 -5.17 12.75
C TRP A 120 16.27 -4.80 11.39
N PRO A 121 15.83 -5.77 10.58
CA PRO A 121 15.24 -5.47 9.30
C PRO A 121 13.92 -4.72 9.46
N PHE A 122 13.74 -3.64 8.70
CA PHE A 122 12.45 -2.98 8.61
C PHE A 122 11.57 -3.71 7.58
N LEU A 123 10.42 -4.22 8.05
CA LEU A 123 9.45 -5.00 7.28
C LEU A 123 8.11 -4.25 7.23
N PRO A 124 7.92 -3.29 6.28
CA PRO A 124 6.78 -2.37 6.32
C PRO A 124 5.41 -3.07 6.26
N TRP A 125 5.32 -4.20 5.55
CA TRP A 125 4.08 -4.98 5.44
C TRP A 125 3.61 -5.61 6.76
N LEU A 126 4.47 -5.65 7.80
CA LEU A 126 4.11 -6.10 9.15
C LEU A 126 3.56 -4.97 10.03
N HIS A 127 3.59 -3.71 9.57
CA HIS A 127 3.02 -2.56 10.28
C HIS A 127 1.52 -2.34 9.99
N SER A 128 0.82 -3.39 9.56
CA SER A 128 -0.61 -3.37 9.23
C SER A 128 -1.45 -4.11 10.28
N THR A 129 -2.78 -3.95 10.22
CA THR A 129 -3.75 -4.70 11.05
C THR A 129 -4.14 -6.05 10.45
N GLU A 130 -3.64 -6.39 9.26
CA GLU A 130 -3.95 -7.64 8.55
C GLU A 130 -3.80 -8.91 9.42
N PRO A 131 -2.77 -9.05 10.28
CA PRO A 131 -2.63 -10.21 11.17
C PRO A 131 -3.78 -10.33 12.17
N VAL A 132 -4.24 -9.20 12.68
CA VAL A 132 -5.32 -9.14 13.67
C VAL A 132 -6.64 -9.51 12.98
N GLU A 133 -6.87 -9.00 11.77
CA GLU A 133 -8.03 -9.36 10.95
C GLU A 133 -8.04 -10.85 10.61
N HIS A 134 -6.88 -11.45 10.33
CA HIS A 134 -6.74 -12.89 10.14
C HIS A 134 -7.13 -13.66 11.40
N VAL A 135 -6.62 -13.27 12.57
CA VAL A 135 -6.99 -13.88 13.86
C VAL A 135 -8.51 -13.89 14.02
N PHE A 136 -9.17 -12.76 13.75
CA PHE A 136 -10.63 -12.68 13.79
C PHE A 136 -11.32 -13.53 12.72
N GLY A 137 -10.75 -13.62 11.52
CA GLY A 137 -11.23 -14.51 10.46
C GLY A 137 -11.22 -15.98 10.88
N VAL A 138 -10.15 -16.44 11.53
CA VAL A 138 -10.05 -17.82 12.06
C VAL A 138 -11.04 -18.04 13.21
N LEU A 139 -11.18 -17.08 14.12
CA LEU A 139 -12.16 -17.18 15.21
C LEU A 139 -13.58 -17.31 14.69
N ARG A 140 -13.95 -16.56 13.65
CA ARG A 140 -15.27 -16.66 13.01
C ARG A 140 -15.51 -18.00 12.31
N GLN A 141 -14.46 -18.72 11.91
CA GLN A 141 -14.56 -20.10 11.41
C GLN A 141 -14.87 -21.09 12.54
N LEU A 142 -14.41 -20.81 13.77
CA LEU A 142 -14.72 -21.63 14.95
C LEU A 142 -16.12 -21.33 15.49
N LYS A 143 -16.48 -20.05 15.58
CA LYS A 143 -17.80 -19.56 16.01
C LYS A 143 -18.03 -18.16 15.46
N LEU A 144 -19.10 -17.98 14.68
CA LEU A 144 -19.40 -16.72 13.98
C LEU A 144 -19.52 -15.53 14.94
N ASP A 145 -20.37 -15.66 15.96
CA ASP A 145 -20.62 -14.63 16.98
C ASP A 145 -19.97 -15.04 18.31
N PHE A 146 -18.63 -15.10 18.33
CA PHE A 146 -17.87 -15.42 19.53
C PHE A 146 -17.85 -14.23 20.51
N ASN A 147 -17.91 -14.53 21.81
CA ASN A 147 -17.72 -13.54 22.88
C ASN A 147 -16.30 -13.64 23.48
N TYR A 148 -16.00 -12.82 24.47
CA TYR A 148 -14.67 -12.80 25.09
C TYR A 148 -14.30 -14.13 25.78
N SER A 149 -15.25 -14.82 26.40
CA SER A 149 -15.00 -16.14 26.98
C SER A 149 -14.67 -17.16 25.90
N ASP A 150 -15.42 -17.16 24.79
CA ASP A 150 -15.12 -18.03 23.64
C ASP A 150 -13.71 -17.78 23.11
N PHE A 151 -13.30 -16.51 22.98
CA PHE A 151 -11.95 -16.14 22.56
C PHE A 151 -10.89 -16.79 23.46
N LEU A 152 -11.01 -16.65 24.78
CA LEU A 152 -10.05 -17.23 25.73
C LEU A 152 -10.00 -18.76 25.63
N HIS A 153 -11.14 -19.42 25.47
CA HIS A 153 -11.22 -20.87 25.29
C HIS A 153 -10.66 -21.33 23.94
N PHE A 154 -10.71 -20.48 22.92
CA PHE A 154 -10.20 -20.80 21.59
C PHE A 154 -8.71 -20.51 21.41
N ILE A 155 -8.03 -19.82 22.33
CA ILE A 155 -6.57 -19.53 22.21
C ILE A 155 -5.76 -20.77 21.82
N PRO A 156 -5.86 -21.94 22.49
CA PRO A 156 -5.06 -23.10 22.11
C PRO A 156 -5.37 -23.61 20.69
N LYS A 157 -6.65 -23.57 20.29
CA LYS A 157 -7.09 -23.95 18.94
C LYS A 157 -6.63 -22.94 17.90
N LEU A 158 -6.70 -21.65 18.22
CA LEU A 158 -6.22 -20.57 17.37
C LEU A 158 -4.71 -20.74 17.13
N CYS A 159 -3.91 -20.96 18.17
CA CYS A 159 -2.49 -21.25 18.01
C CYS A 159 -2.25 -22.51 17.16
N ALA A 160 -2.98 -23.60 17.38
CA ALA A 160 -2.85 -24.82 16.59
C ALA A 160 -3.27 -24.61 15.11
N PHE A 161 -4.33 -23.86 14.84
CA PHE A 161 -4.74 -23.50 13.48
C PHE A 161 -3.71 -22.58 12.82
N LEU A 162 -3.21 -21.59 13.55
CA LEU A 162 -2.16 -20.67 13.08
C LEU A 162 -0.78 -21.33 12.94
N LEU A 163 -0.59 -22.55 13.43
CA LEU A 163 0.64 -23.33 13.20
C LEU A 163 0.42 -24.43 12.16
N GLY A 164 -0.73 -25.11 12.20
CA GLY A 164 -1.07 -26.24 11.33
C GLY A 164 -1.50 -25.85 9.92
N LYS A 165 -2.26 -24.75 9.77
CA LYS A 165 -2.64 -24.19 8.44
C LYS A 165 -1.42 -23.61 7.70
N PHE A 166 -0.31 -23.43 8.41
CA PHE A 166 0.94 -22.82 7.94
C PHE A 166 1.96 -23.86 7.46
N GLY A 167 1.80 -25.14 7.81
CA GLY A 167 2.71 -26.22 7.38
C GLY A 167 2.22 -27.11 6.23
N MET A 168 0.93 -27.07 5.84
CA MET A 168 0.32 -28.13 5.01
C MET A 168 -0.72 -27.71 3.95
N LEU A 169 -0.75 -26.46 3.49
CA LEU A 169 -1.64 -26.09 2.38
C LEU A 169 -0.93 -26.24 1.03
N GLY A 170 -1.33 -27.25 0.26
CA GLY A 170 -0.95 -27.39 -1.15
C GLY A 170 -1.48 -26.25 -2.02
N ASP A 171 -0.84 -26.03 -3.17
CA ASP A 171 -1.03 -24.87 -4.04
C ASP A 171 -2.49 -24.66 -4.48
N ASP A 172 -3.24 -25.74 -4.72
CA ASP A 172 -4.65 -25.68 -5.14
C ASP A 172 -5.62 -25.22 -4.04
N ALA A 173 -5.28 -25.48 -2.77
CA ALA A 173 -6.06 -25.00 -1.62
C ALA A 173 -5.77 -23.52 -1.34
N ARG A 174 -4.54 -23.04 -1.62
CA ARG A 174 -4.20 -21.60 -1.61
C ARG A 174 -5.02 -20.88 -2.68
N ALA A 175 -5.14 -21.45 -3.88
CA ALA A 175 -5.87 -20.89 -5.02
C ALA A 175 -7.39 -20.69 -4.78
N ASN A 176 -8.04 -21.58 -4.02
CA ASN A 176 -9.47 -21.45 -3.68
C ASN A 176 -9.71 -20.52 -2.47
N LEU A 177 -8.79 -20.45 -1.50
CA LEU A 177 -8.82 -19.43 -0.44
C LEU A 177 -8.55 -18.01 -0.99
N THR A 178 -7.82 -17.90 -2.12
CA THR A 178 -7.68 -16.66 -2.92
C THR A 178 -8.97 -16.15 -3.57
N ALA A 179 -10.06 -16.92 -3.53
CA ALA A 179 -11.39 -16.46 -3.96
C ALA A 179 -12.30 -16.02 -2.79
N ALA A 180 -11.92 -16.27 -1.53
CA ALA A 180 -12.77 -16.13 -0.34
C ALA A 180 -12.31 -15.07 0.69
N GLY A 181 -11.61 -14.02 0.26
CA GLY A 181 -11.29 -12.83 1.07
C GLY A 181 -9.85 -12.75 1.61
N TYR A 182 -9.35 -13.73 2.37
CA TYR A 182 -8.10 -13.53 3.14
C TYR A 182 -6.85 -14.09 2.47
N TRP A 183 -5.92 -13.24 2.03
CA TRP A 183 -4.67 -13.68 1.40
C TRP A 183 -3.63 -14.04 2.46
N HIS A 184 -3.06 -15.24 2.39
CA HIS A 184 -2.05 -15.69 3.35
C HIS A 184 -0.64 -15.26 2.89
N THR A 185 -0.46 -13.93 2.77
CA THR A 185 0.81 -13.19 2.67
C THR A 185 1.91 -13.57 3.63
N TYR A 186 1.48 -13.68 4.87
CA TYR A 186 2.28 -13.21 5.99
C TYR A 186 3.58 -13.98 6.19
N MET A 187 3.61 -15.25 5.78
CA MET A 187 4.73 -16.17 5.93
C MET A 187 5.20 -16.76 4.58
N ASN A 188 4.87 -16.10 3.45
CA ASN A 188 5.49 -16.49 2.19
C ASN A 188 6.89 -15.89 2.16
N ASP A 189 7.83 -16.63 2.74
CA ASP A 189 9.22 -16.22 2.96
C ASP A 189 10.09 -16.39 1.69
N ASP A 190 9.50 -16.93 0.62
CA ASP A 190 10.18 -17.13 -0.66
C ASP A 190 10.69 -15.78 -1.19
N GLU A 191 12.02 -15.66 -1.26
CA GLU A 191 12.78 -14.54 -1.83
C GLU A 191 12.82 -13.22 -1.02
N ILE A 192 12.64 -13.25 0.31
CA ILE A 192 12.87 -12.05 1.14
C ILE A 192 14.38 -11.84 1.37
N ASP A 193 14.93 -10.74 0.84
CA ASP A 193 16.32 -10.34 1.11
C ASP A 193 16.40 -9.52 2.41
N LEU A 194 16.59 -10.21 3.53
CA LEU A 194 16.74 -9.56 4.84
C LEU A 194 17.99 -8.67 4.92
N LYS A 195 19.05 -8.94 4.14
CA LYS A 195 20.26 -8.11 4.14
C LYS A 195 19.99 -6.76 3.49
N ALA A 196 19.20 -6.73 2.42
CA ALA A 196 18.75 -5.49 1.81
C ALA A 196 17.88 -4.64 2.76
N LEU A 197 17.15 -5.29 3.69
CA LEU A 197 16.25 -4.63 4.64
C LEU A 197 16.93 -4.12 5.92
N VAL A 198 18.23 -4.37 6.09
CA VAL A 198 19.11 -3.71 7.06
C VAL A 198 20.13 -2.77 6.40
N SER A 199 19.98 -2.53 5.08
CA SER A 199 20.80 -1.58 4.34
C SER A 199 20.09 -0.23 4.27
N TRP A 200 20.58 0.75 5.03
CA TRP A 200 19.91 2.02 5.23
C TRP A 200 20.46 3.13 4.32
N PRO A 201 19.58 3.93 3.69
CA PRO A 201 20.01 5.12 2.97
C PRO A 201 20.51 6.20 3.95
N THR A 202 21.54 6.93 3.55
CA THR A 202 22.01 8.12 4.26
C THR A 202 21.08 9.31 4.02
N ASP A 203 21.23 10.38 4.80
CA ASP A 203 20.43 11.59 4.59
C ASP A 203 20.70 12.25 3.22
N ALA A 204 21.94 12.14 2.73
CA ALA A 204 22.29 12.59 1.39
C ALA A 204 21.57 11.75 0.32
N ASP A 205 21.49 10.43 0.50
CA ASP A 205 20.74 9.56 -0.40
C ASP A 205 19.24 9.91 -0.37
N ILE A 206 18.67 10.14 0.81
CA ILE A 206 17.26 10.53 0.95
C ILE A 206 16.99 11.86 0.24
N SER A 207 17.88 12.84 0.39
CA SER A 207 17.79 14.12 -0.33
C SER A 207 17.81 13.92 -1.84
N ALA A 208 18.77 13.13 -2.36
CA ALA A 208 18.86 12.85 -3.79
C ALA A 208 17.65 12.07 -4.33
N ILE A 209 17.10 11.15 -3.54
CA ILE A 209 15.86 10.43 -3.85
C ILE A 209 14.67 11.40 -3.89
N SER A 210 14.61 12.36 -2.97
CA SER A 210 13.59 13.40 -2.97
C SER A 210 13.62 14.25 -4.23
N ASP A 211 14.81 14.69 -4.65
CA ASP A 211 14.99 15.46 -5.89
C ASP A 211 14.56 14.65 -7.12
N THR A 212 14.92 13.37 -7.15
CA THR A 212 14.51 12.43 -8.21
C THR A 212 12.98 12.26 -8.23
N ALA A 213 12.37 12.04 -7.07
CA ALA A 213 10.93 11.89 -6.92
C ALA A 213 10.18 13.12 -7.43
N PHE A 214 10.65 14.32 -7.10
CA PHE A 214 10.05 15.56 -7.57
C PHE A 214 10.22 15.74 -9.09
N ALA A 215 11.40 15.45 -9.64
CA ALA A 215 11.65 15.51 -11.08
C ALA A 215 10.71 14.58 -11.87
N ASP A 216 10.48 13.37 -11.36
CA ASP A 216 9.55 12.40 -11.98
C ASP A 216 8.11 12.91 -11.97
N VAL A 217 7.66 13.43 -10.82
CA VAL A 217 6.29 13.98 -10.68
C VAL A 217 6.11 15.19 -11.58
N ARG A 218 7.09 16.09 -11.65
CA ARG A 218 7.08 17.24 -12.58
C ARG A 218 6.94 16.77 -14.03
N GLY A 219 7.72 15.76 -14.42
CA GLY A 219 7.64 15.18 -15.76
C GLY A 219 6.25 14.60 -16.06
N ALA A 220 5.68 13.85 -15.11
CA ALA A 220 4.36 13.25 -15.26
C ALA A 220 3.25 14.32 -15.32
N MET A 221 3.23 15.28 -14.39
CA MET A 221 2.19 16.30 -14.30
C MET A 221 2.19 17.26 -15.49
N LYS A 222 3.37 17.52 -16.08
CA LYS A 222 3.48 18.31 -17.32
C LYS A 222 2.69 17.68 -18.48
N LEU A 223 2.56 16.35 -18.53
CA LEU A 223 1.73 15.67 -19.53
C LEU A 223 0.23 15.99 -19.39
N LEU A 224 -0.21 16.42 -18.21
CA LEU A 224 -1.58 16.88 -17.93
C LEU A 224 -1.73 18.40 -18.08
N GLY A 225 -0.66 19.11 -18.46
CA GLY A 225 -0.65 20.57 -18.50
C GLY A 225 -0.59 21.22 -17.11
N ILE A 226 -0.21 20.47 -16.07
CA ILE A 226 -0.05 20.99 -14.70
C ILE A 226 1.43 21.24 -14.43
N ASP A 227 1.78 22.47 -14.09
CA ASP A 227 3.15 22.84 -13.74
C ASP A 227 3.41 22.62 -12.24
N ALA A 228 3.94 21.44 -11.89
CA ALA A 228 4.23 21.07 -10.51
C ALA A 228 5.21 22.03 -9.81
N GLU A 229 6.09 22.72 -10.53
CA GLU A 229 7.08 23.65 -9.96
C GLU A 229 6.43 24.94 -9.47
N THR A 230 5.30 25.33 -10.06
CA THR A 230 4.49 26.45 -9.55
C THR A 230 3.56 26.04 -8.41
N MET A 231 3.33 24.74 -8.23
CA MET A 231 2.36 24.19 -7.28
C MET A 231 2.99 23.78 -5.94
N LEU A 232 4.30 23.50 -5.90
CA LEU A 232 5.04 22.99 -4.74
C LEU A 232 6.22 23.89 -4.40
#